data_AF-A0A7J4IDF3-F1
#
_entry.id   AF-A0A7J4IDF3-F1
#
_cell.length_a   1.000
_cell.length_b   1.000
_cell.length_c   1.000
_cell.angle_alpha   90.00
_cell.angle_beta   90.00
_cell.angle_gamma   90.00
#
_symmetry.space_group_name_H-M   'P 1'
#
loop_
_entity.id
_entity.type
_entity.pdbx_description
1 polymer ?
#
loop_
_entity_poly.entity_id
_entity_poly.type
_entity_poly.pdbx_seq_one_letter_code
_entity_poly.pdbx_strand_id
1 'polypeptide(L)' 'MNESERRPIRSIGVLTGGGDCPGLNAVIRGVVRAGVNRLGHEIVGFRYGWAGVLERNLDELTP' A
#
# COMPACT_ATOMS: atom_id res chain seq x y z
N MET A 1 -6.78 7.35 -25.93
CA MET A 1 -5.84 7.38 -24.79
C MET A 1 -4.91 6.20 -24.96
N ASN A 2 -3.62 6.48 -25.07
CA ASN A 2 -2.63 5.50 -25.50
C ASN A 2 -2.03 4.87 -24.22
N GLU A 3 -1.97 3.54 -24.15
CA GLU A 3 -1.44 2.80 -22.98
C GLU A 3 -0.02 3.25 -22.57
N SER A 4 0.72 3.91 -23.48
CA SER A 4 2.11 4.36 -23.34
C SER A 4 2.32 5.64 -22.53
N GLU A 5 1.27 6.35 -22.07
CA GLU A 5 1.40 7.60 -21.30
C GLU A 5 1.13 7.43 -19.78
N ARG A 6 0.84 6.22 -19.30
CA ARG A 6 0.74 5.99 -17.85
C ARG A 6 2.12 6.16 -17.22
N ARG A 7 2.30 7.22 -16.42
CA ARG A 7 3.47 7.34 -15.53
C ARG A 7 3.57 6.04 -14.72
N PRO A 8 4.77 5.41 -14.60
CA PRO A 8 4.92 4.23 -13.77
C PRO A 8 4.43 4.58 -12.37
N ILE A 9 3.58 3.72 -11.79
CA ILE A 9 3.13 3.89 -10.41
C ILE A 9 4.39 3.90 -9.54
N ARG A 10 4.68 5.04 -8.91
CA ARG A 10 5.85 5.20 -8.04
C ARG A 10 5.53 4.89 -6.57
N SER A 11 4.28 5.12 -6.17
CA SER A 11 3.88 5.01 -4.76
C SER A 11 2.52 4.30 -4.64
N ILE A 12 2.42 3.36 -3.69
CA ILE A 12 1.22 2.58 -3.40
C ILE A 12 0.79 2.84 -1.94
N GLY A 13 -0.47 3.17 -1.74
CA GLY A 13 -1.08 3.25 -0.41
C GLY A 13 -1.87 1.99 -0.07
N VAL A 14 -1.68 1.44 1.13
CA VAL A 14 -2.38 0.25 1.63
C VAL A 14 -3.22 0.64 2.83
N LEU A 15 -4.46 0.17 2.88
CA LEU A 15 -5.31 0.26 4.07
C LEU A 15 -6.13 -1.02 4.22
N THR A 16 -6.53 -1.34 5.44
CA THR A 16 -7.47 -2.42 5.72
C THR A 16 -8.81 -1.83 6.14
N GLY A 17 -9.88 -2.21 5.45
CA GLY A 17 -11.25 -1.88 5.83
C GLY A 17 -11.94 -3.09 6.48
N GLY A 18 -12.76 -2.87 7.51
CA GLY A 18 -13.45 -3.93 8.24
C GLY A 18 -12.72 -4.37 9.52
N GLY A 19 -13.13 -5.50 10.09
CA GLY A 19 -12.54 -6.07 11.29
C GLY A 19 -11.28 -6.89 11.02
N ASP A 20 -10.53 -7.19 12.08
CA ASP A 20 -9.34 -8.02 11.99
C ASP A 20 -9.68 -9.45 11.57
N CYS A 21 -8.95 -9.95 10.57
CA CYS A 21 -9.05 -11.34 10.14
C CYS A 21 -7.66 -11.96 9.98
N PRO A 22 -7.53 -13.27 10.21
CA PRO A 22 -6.28 -13.97 10.01
C PRO A 22 -5.85 -13.83 8.54
N GLY A 23 -4.60 -13.40 8.34
CA GLY A 23 -4.00 -13.27 7.00
C GLY A 23 -3.80 -11.84 6.51
N LEU A 24 -4.43 -10.81 7.10
CA LEU A 24 -4.22 -9.41 6.68
C LEU A 24 -2.74 -9.01 6.73
N ASN A 25 -2.07 -9.33 7.84
CA ASN A 25 -0.64 -9.04 7.99
C ASN A 25 0.21 -9.76 6.93
N ALA A 26 -0.17 -10.98 6.54
CA ALA A 26 0.54 -11.73 5.51
C ALA A 26 0.33 -11.10 4.12
N VAL A 27 -0.88 -10.62 3.81
CA VAL A 27 -1.19 -9.90 2.57
C VAL A 27 -0.42 -8.58 2.50
N ILE A 28 -0.47 -7.76 3.56
CA ILE A 28 0.28 -6.50 3.63
C ILE A 28 1.77 -6.77 3.40
N ARG A 29 2.35 -7.77 4.09
CA ARG A 29 3.75 -8.17 3.90
C ARG A 29 4.04 -8.64 2.47
N GLY A 30 3.13 -9.37 1.84
CA GLY A 30 3.26 -9.81 0.45
C GLY A 30 3.33 -8.64 -0.52
N VAL A 31 2.44 -7.65 -0.35
CA VAL A 31 2.41 -6.41 -1.13
C VAL A 31 3.71 -5.64 -0.98
N VAL A 32 4.16 -5.40 0.26
CA VAL A 32 5.40 -4.66 0.55
C VAL A 32 6.61 -5.34 -0.06
N ARG A 33 6.77 -6.66 0.15
CA ARG A 33 7.92 -7.39 -0.39
C ARG A 33 7.93 -7.45 -1.91
N ALA A 34 6.77 -7.55 -2.56
CA ALA A 34 6.69 -7.56 -4.01
C ALA A 34 6.96 -6.16 -4.58
N GLY A 35 6.29 -5.14 -4.05
CA GLY A 35 6.40 -3.77 -4.55
C GLY A 35 7.80 -3.18 -4.35
N VAL A 36 8.35 -3.26 -3.14
CA VAL A 36 9.67 -2.69 -2.84
C VAL A 36 10.77 -3.48 -3.55
N ASN A 37 10.86 -4.80 -3.30
CA ASN A 37 12.03 -5.57 -3.73
C ASN A 37 12.04 -5.94 -5.21
N ARG A 38 10.88 -6.04 -5.87
CA ARG A 38 10.81 -6.52 -7.27
C ARG A 38 10.44 -5.42 -8.25
N LEU A 39 9.65 -4.43 -7.81
CA LEU A 39 9.07 -3.42 -8.69
C LEU A 39 9.61 -2.01 -8.43
N GLY A 40 10.35 -1.80 -7.33
CA GLY A 40 10.92 -0.50 -6.97
C GLY A 40 9.84 0.54 -6.58
N HIS A 41 8.74 0.09 -5.99
CA HIS A 41 7.68 0.96 -5.49
C HIS A 41 7.95 1.43 -4.06
N GLU A 42 7.60 2.68 -3.78
CA GLU A 42 7.42 3.18 -2.41
C GLU A 42 6.05 2.75 -1.90
N ILE A 43 5.97 2.24 -0.66
CA ILE A 43 4.71 1.74 -0.11
C ILE A 43 4.45 2.39 1.25
N VAL A 44 3.23 2.89 1.43
CA VAL A 44 2.76 3.45 2.70
C VAL A 44 1.50 2.72 3.18
N GLY A 45 1.34 2.60 4.49
CA GLY A 45 0.17 2.02 5.14
C GLY A 45 -0.62 3.08 5.89
N PHE A 46 -1.91 3.24 5.58
CA PHE A 46 -2.80 4.13 6.31
C PHE A 46 -3.34 3.45 7.57
N ARG A 47 -3.29 4.17 8.69
CA ARG A 47 -3.82 3.71 9.96
C ARG A 47 -5.34 3.90 10.00
N TYR A 48 -6.05 3.05 10.74
CA TYR A 48 -7.49 3.22 10.97
C TYR A 48 -8.37 3.27 9.69
N GLY A 49 -7.95 2.54 8.65
CA GLY A 49 -8.69 2.42 7.40
C GLY A 49 -8.87 3.77 6.70
N TRP A 50 -10.09 4.10 6.28
CA TRP A 50 -10.40 5.34 5.58
C TRP A 50 -10.18 6.60 6.43
N ALA A 51 -10.29 6.51 7.75
CA ALA A 51 -10.03 7.66 8.63
C ALA A 51 -8.59 8.17 8.47
N GLY A 52 -7.59 7.27 8.47
CA GLY A 52 -6.20 7.67 8.25
C GLY A 52 -5.92 8.21 6.86
N VAL A 53 -6.70 7.84 5.84
CA VAL A 53 -6.59 8.48 4.52
C VAL A 53 -7.00 9.95 4.59
N LEU A 54 -8.15 10.23 5.21
CA LEU A 54 -8.69 11.59 5.36
C LEU A 54 -7.78 12.46 6.24
N GLU A 55 -7.24 11.87 7.30
CA GLU A 55 -6.37 12.54 8.27
C GLU A 55 -4.90 12.57 7.84
N ARG A 56 -4.55 11.88 6.74
CA ARG A 56 -3.17 11.69 6.28
C ARG A 56 -2.27 11.01 7.34
N ASN A 57 -2.86 10.10 8.11
CA ASN A 57 -2.19 9.27 9.10
C ASN A 57 -1.68 7.98 8.44
N LEU A 58 -0.40 7.98 8.09
CA LEU A 58 0.25 6.91 7.35
C LEU A 58 1.69 6.69 7.83
N ASP A 59 2.13 5.43 7.74
CA ASP A 59 3.51 5.01 7.99
C ASP A 59 4.13 4.47 6.69
N GLU A 60 5.43 4.69 6.50
CA GLU A 60 6.18 3.99 5.45
C GLU A 60 6.27 2.48 5.78
N LEU A 61 6.08 1.63 4.78
CA LEU A 61 6.17 0.18 4.93
C LEU A 61 7.41 -0.36 4.23
N THR A 62 8.30 -0.98 5.02
CA THR A 62 9.55 -1.57 4.55
C THR A 62 9.52 -3.11 4.63
N PRO A 63 10.33 -3.84 3.83
CA PRO A 63 10.31 -5.30 3.73
C PRO A 63 10.63 -6.10 5.00
#